data_AF-A0A1C5P7J8-F1
#
_entry.id   AF-A0A1C5P7J8-F1
#
_cell.length_a   1.000
_cell.length_b   1.000
_cell.length_c   1.000
_cell.angle_alpha   90.00
_cell.angle_beta   90.00
_cell.angle_gamma   90.00
#
_symmetry.space_group_name_H-M   'P 1'
#
loop_
_entity.id
_entity.type
_entity.pdbx_description
1 polymer ?
#
loop_
_entity_poly.entity_id
_entity_poly.type
_entity_poly.pdbx_seq_one_letter_code
_entity_poly.pdbx_strand_id
1 'polypeptide(L)'
;MTNEEYIQWMPLIKKVAWKYRNNVFKIELDDLEQIAAIGVMKAFETYKEESESSLKTWLFSNAEWTIIREFKNLNREKRQAGYKTISLNTPIGDDIYLEDKLSDDGECIRMIEEALVIKAYKKEIDLCIYEQLHNCVTKVCLFTDLSMDRIGSMYNISKGKVRQIKEKSYKTLREKSPMIRAKYLEYIEQLEEKYIRNMYSNPEHIIMSKITSERIKNKYKIEISILNFIQEIFDFLDEYSYNNENIKNFYLKQLGSILTERDIDLLDRYTFKRHDVNTLLSDGYAMYEIFDNKRTVKRKIIQNKELAYEIWREYIEEY
;
A
#
# COMPACT_ATOMS: atom_id res chain seq x y z
N MET A 1 7.07 -32.92 15.01
CA MET A 1 7.58 -32.43 16.30
C MET A 1 7.00 -33.29 17.42
N THR A 2 7.81 -33.78 18.34
CA THR A 2 7.37 -34.53 19.53
C THR A 2 6.92 -33.58 20.65
N ASN A 3 6.25 -34.10 21.68
CA ASN A 3 5.83 -33.29 22.84
C ASN A 3 7.03 -32.73 23.62
N GLU A 4 8.14 -33.48 23.68
CA GLU A 4 9.38 -33.05 24.33
C GLU A 4 10.05 -31.89 23.58
N GLU A 5 10.10 -31.98 22.25
CA GLU A 5 10.58 -30.90 21.38
C GLU A 5 9.70 -29.64 21.51
N TYR A 6 8.37 -29.80 21.62
CA TYR A 6 7.46 -28.68 21.85
C TYR A 6 7.76 -27.95 23.17
N ILE A 7 7.90 -28.70 24.27
CA ILE A 7 8.19 -28.14 25.60
C ILE A 7 9.53 -27.38 25.57
N GLN A 8 10.54 -27.90 24.86
CA GLN A 8 11.84 -27.24 24.71
C GLN A 8 11.72 -25.85 24.07
N TRP A 9 10.82 -25.67 23.09
CA TRP A 9 10.67 -24.41 22.36
C TRP A 9 9.60 -23.47 22.93
N MET A 10 8.86 -23.90 23.95
CA MET A 10 7.84 -23.08 24.62
C MET A 10 8.36 -21.70 25.09
N PRO A 11 9.58 -21.55 25.67
CA PRO A 11 10.12 -20.24 26.01
C PRO A 11 10.27 -19.30 24.80
N LEU A 12 10.60 -19.84 23.62
CA LEU A 12 10.70 -19.06 22.39
C LEU A 12 9.30 -18.63 21.91
N ILE A 13 8.33 -19.52 21.97
CA ILE A 13 6.92 -19.24 21.63
C ILE A 13 6.40 -18.09 22.49
N LYS A 14 6.55 -18.20 23.82
CA LYS A 14 6.15 -17.16 24.78
C LYS A 14 6.85 -15.83 24.51
N LYS A 15 8.15 -15.87 24.23
CA LYS A 15 8.93 -14.66 23.89
C LYS A 15 8.39 -13.97 22.63
N VAL A 16 8.04 -14.72 21.60
CA VAL A 16 7.47 -14.18 20.35
C VAL A 16 6.08 -13.62 20.60
N ALA A 17 5.19 -14.35 21.28
CA ALA A 17 3.84 -13.90 21.61
C ALA A 17 3.84 -12.62 22.46
N TRP A 18 4.71 -12.54 23.46
CA TRP A 18 4.83 -11.37 24.35
C TRP A 18 5.17 -10.06 23.62
N LYS A 19 5.90 -10.14 22.50
CA LYS A 19 6.19 -9.00 21.63
C LYS A 19 4.91 -8.33 21.11
N TYR A 20 3.84 -9.10 20.98
CA TYR A 20 2.56 -8.68 20.39
C TYR A 20 1.38 -8.62 21.37
N ARG A 21 1.63 -8.71 22.69
CA ARG A 21 0.59 -8.70 23.73
C ARG A 21 -0.34 -7.47 23.69
N ASN A 22 0.16 -6.33 23.22
CA ASN A 22 -0.62 -5.08 23.10
C ASN A 22 -1.08 -4.82 21.66
N ASN A 23 -1.45 -5.87 20.92
CA ASN A 23 -1.85 -5.74 19.53
C ASN A 23 -3.20 -5.00 19.39
N VAL A 24 -3.36 -4.30 18.27
CA VAL A 24 -4.59 -3.55 17.91
C VAL A 24 -5.82 -4.44 17.68
N PHE A 25 -5.64 -5.75 17.58
CA PHE A 25 -6.73 -6.71 17.41
C PHE A 25 -7.29 -7.22 18.74
N LYS A 26 -6.64 -6.87 19.87
CA LYS A 26 -6.97 -7.36 21.21
C LYS A 26 -6.99 -8.89 21.32
N ILE A 27 -6.17 -9.57 20.52
CA ILE A 27 -5.96 -11.02 20.68
C ILE A 27 -5.27 -11.25 22.02
N GLU A 28 -5.80 -12.17 22.81
CA GLU A 28 -5.27 -12.51 24.13
C GLU A 28 -3.88 -13.15 24.02
N LEU A 29 -3.10 -13.05 25.11
CA LEU A 29 -1.73 -13.55 25.10
C LEU A 29 -1.68 -15.06 24.85
N ASP A 30 -2.59 -15.81 25.45
CA ASP A 30 -2.65 -17.27 25.33
C ASP A 30 -2.95 -17.69 23.88
N ASP A 31 -3.81 -16.94 23.18
CA ASP A 31 -4.07 -17.15 21.75
C ASP A 31 -2.84 -16.83 20.90
N LEU A 32 -2.11 -15.75 21.21
CA LEU A 32 -0.85 -15.43 20.53
C LEU A 32 0.19 -16.53 20.73
N GLU A 33 0.26 -17.15 21.91
CA GLU A 33 1.12 -18.30 22.18
C GLU A 33 0.73 -19.51 21.33
N GLN A 34 -0.56 -19.81 21.19
CA GLN A 34 -1.05 -20.89 20.33
C GLN A 34 -0.75 -20.63 18.85
N ILE A 35 -0.96 -19.40 18.36
CA ILE A 35 -0.67 -19.01 16.98
C ILE A 35 0.83 -19.14 16.69
N ALA A 36 1.68 -18.66 17.60
CA ALA A 36 3.13 -18.82 17.49
C ALA A 36 3.54 -20.30 17.52
N ALA A 37 2.91 -21.11 18.38
CA ALA A 37 3.15 -22.55 18.45
C ALA A 37 2.90 -23.23 17.11
N ILE A 38 1.79 -22.94 16.43
CA ILE A 38 1.49 -23.46 15.08
C ILE A 38 2.62 -23.14 14.10
N GLY A 39 3.16 -21.91 14.17
CA GLY A 39 4.28 -21.49 13.35
C GLY A 39 5.55 -22.31 13.61
N VAL A 40 5.86 -22.54 14.89
CA VAL A 40 7.00 -23.39 15.31
C VAL A 40 6.83 -24.82 14.81
N MET A 41 5.65 -25.44 14.97
CA MET A 41 5.43 -26.83 14.56
C MET A 41 5.69 -27.01 13.05
N LYS A 42 5.14 -26.12 12.22
CA LYS A 42 5.33 -26.14 10.77
C LYS A 42 6.77 -25.91 10.36
N ALA A 43 7.44 -24.98 11.03
CA ALA A 43 8.84 -24.64 10.74
C ALA A 43 9.79 -25.77 11.11
N PHE A 44 9.48 -26.50 12.19
CA PHE A 44 10.27 -27.64 12.65
C PHE A 44 10.23 -28.79 11.64
N GLU A 45 9.05 -29.10 11.10
CA GLU A 45 8.89 -30.16 10.09
C GLU A 45 9.55 -29.86 8.74
N THR A 46 9.85 -28.59 8.47
CA THR A 46 10.34 -28.10 7.17
C THR A 46 11.76 -27.56 7.22
N TYR A 47 12.39 -27.59 8.40
CA TYR A 47 13.77 -27.13 8.57
C TYR A 47 14.76 -28.05 7.84
N LYS A 48 15.75 -27.44 7.20
CA LYS A 48 16.86 -28.14 6.55
C LYS A 48 18.16 -27.73 7.24
N GLU A 49 18.92 -28.70 7.73
CA GLU A 49 20.20 -28.45 8.41
C GLU A 49 21.23 -27.77 7.50
N GLU A 50 21.14 -27.99 6.19
CA GLU A 50 21.99 -27.33 5.17
C GLU A 50 21.68 -25.84 4.99
N SER A 51 20.68 -25.28 5.69
CA SER A 51 20.35 -23.86 5.59
C SER A 51 21.35 -22.99 6.35
N GLU A 52 21.66 -21.82 5.80
CA GLU A 52 22.56 -20.83 6.44
C GLU A 52 22.01 -20.24 7.76
N SER A 53 20.76 -20.54 8.11
CA SER A 53 20.09 -20.03 9.30
C SER A 53 20.03 -21.07 10.42
N SER A 54 20.40 -20.68 11.64
CA SER A 54 20.24 -21.55 12.80
C SER A 54 18.77 -21.94 13.02
N LEU A 55 18.52 -23.17 13.49
CA LEU A 55 17.18 -23.67 13.80
C LEU A 55 16.40 -22.69 14.69
N LYS A 56 17.05 -22.13 15.73
CA LYS A 56 16.42 -21.15 16.62
C LYS A 56 15.94 -19.90 15.88
N THR A 57 16.77 -19.36 14.98
CA THR A 57 16.40 -18.21 14.13
C THR A 57 15.25 -18.57 13.19
N TRP A 58 15.31 -19.76 12.59
CA TRP A 58 14.27 -20.25 11.68
C TRP A 58 12.91 -20.39 12.38
N LEU A 59 12.88 -21.03 13.55
CA LEU A 59 11.66 -21.20 14.35
C LEU A 59 11.09 -19.86 14.82
N PHE A 60 11.96 -18.94 15.27
CA PHE A 60 11.56 -17.59 15.67
C PHE A 60 10.85 -16.85 14.53
N SER A 61 11.48 -16.81 13.35
CA SER A 61 10.95 -16.12 12.18
C SER A 61 9.60 -16.68 11.74
N ASN A 62 9.42 -18.00 11.79
CA ASN A 62 8.16 -18.63 11.40
C ASN A 62 7.04 -18.45 12.44
N ALA A 63 7.37 -18.49 13.73
CA ALA A 63 6.43 -18.16 14.80
C ALA A 63 5.92 -16.72 14.65
N GLU A 64 6.85 -15.79 14.45
CA GLU A 64 6.55 -14.37 14.25
C GLU A 64 5.72 -14.15 12.98
N TRP A 65 6.12 -14.77 11.87
CA TRP A 65 5.39 -14.66 10.61
C TRP A 65 3.97 -15.20 10.70
N THR A 66 3.74 -16.25 11.50
CA THR A 66 2.40 -16.84 11.70
C THR A 66 1.48 -15.87 12.44
N ILE A 67 1.97 -15.20 13.48
CA ILE A 67 1.22 -14.11 14.16
C ILE A 67 0.94 -12.95 13.19
N ILE A 68 1.95 -12.50 12.45
CA ILE A 68 1.79 -11.39 11.50
C ILE A 68 0.79 -11.75 10.39
N ARG A 69 0.81 -13.00 9.91
CA ARG A 69 -0.17 -13.49 8.94
C ARG A 69 -1.58 -13.45 9.52
N GLU A 70 -1.75 -13.81 10.78
CA GLU A 70 -3.07 -13.75 11.44
C GLU A 70 -3.58 -12.31 11.53
N PHE A 71 -2.74 -11.36 11.93
CA PHE A 71 -3.07 -9.93 11.87
C PHE A 71 -3.47 -9.46 10.47
N LYS A 72 -2.81 -9.97 9.42
CA LYS A 72 -3.16 -9.66 8.02
C LYS A 72 -4.51 -10.24 7.63
N ASN A 73 -4.85 -11.44 8.10
CA ASN A 73 -6.16 -12.08 7.88
C ASN A 73 -7.26 -11.29 8.59
N LEU A 74 -7.09 -10.97 9.87
CA LEU A 74 -8.04 -10.14 10.63
C LEU A 74 -8.20 -8.74 10.03
N ASN A 75 -7.12 -8.14 9.52
CA ASN A 75 -7.20 -6.89 8.76
C ASN A 75 -7.94 -7.02 7.43
N ARG A 76 -7.89 -8.19 6.80
CA ARG A 76 -8.64 -8.46 5.56
C ARG A 76 -10.12 -8.64 5.88
N GLU A 77 -10.45 -9.39 6.93
CA GLU A 77 -11.81 -9.56 7.43
C GLU A 77 -12.42 -8.23 7.88
N LYS A 78 -11.70 -7.42 8.66
CA LYS A 78 -12.14 -6.05 9.02
C LYS A 78 -12.35 -5.14 7.80
N ARG A 79 -11.52 -5.26 6.76
CA ARG A 79 -11.69 -4.51 5.50
C ARG A 79 -12.89 -5.00 4.68
N GLN A 80 -13.16 -6.30 4.70
CA GLN A 80 -14.36 -6.87 4.08
C GLN A 80 -15.62 -6.51 4.88
N ALA A 81 -15.51 -6.34 6.19
CA ALA A 81 -16.59 -5.97 7.09
C ALA A 81 -16.91 -4.47 7.11
N GLY A 82 -16.11 -3.58 6.51
CA GLY A 82 -16.53 -2.22 6.08
C GLY A 82 -17.09 -1.19 7.09
N TYR A 83 -17.36 -1.53 8.36
CA TYR A 83 -18.05 -0.63 9.30
C TYR A 83 -17.47 -0.69 10.72
N LYS A 84 -17.60 0.42 11.44
CA LYS A 84 -17.24 0.56 12.86
C LYS A 84 -18.27 -0.20 13.67
N THR A 85 -17.92 -1.39 14.17
CA THR A 85 -18.85 -2.24 14.92
C THR A 85 -19.02 -1.73 16.35
N ILE A 86 -20.24 -1.82 16.87
CA ILE A 86 -20.62 -1.52 18.24
C ILE A 86 -20.89 -2.86 18.93
N SER A 87 -20.52 -3.01 20.20
CA SER A 87 -20.79 -4.24 20.94
C SER A 87 -22.31 -4.46 21.06
N LEU A 88 -22.76 -5.69 20.85
CA LEU A 88 -24.16 -6.06 21.06
C LEU A 88 -24.61 -5.87 22.53
N ASN A 89 -23.65 -5.88 23.45
CA ASN A 89 -23.88 -5.62 24.88
C ASN A 89 -23.80 -4.12 25.20
N THR A 90 -23.93 -3.25 24.20
CA THR A 90 -24.00 -1.80 24.46
C THR A 90 -25.38 -1.48 25.02
N PRO A 91 -25.50 -0.93 26.24
CA PRO A 91 -26.79 -0.58 26.81
C PRO A 91 -27.40 0.59 26.03
N ILE A 92 -28.69 0.46 25.68
CA ILE A 92 -29.46 1.50 24.97
C ILE A 92 -30.57 2.10 25.85
N GLY A 93 -30.67 1.66 27.10
CA GLY A 93 -31.65 2.09 28.11
C GLY A 93 -31.44 1.32 29.41
N ASP A 94 -32.37 1.47 30.36
CA ASP A 94 -32.38 0.70 31.61
C ASP A 94 -32.67 -0.79 31.31
N ASP A 95 -31.67 -1.64 31.55
CA ASP A 95 -31.71 -3.10 31.34
C ASP A 95 -32.07 -3.59 29.91
N ILE A 96 -31.82 -2.77 28.88
CA ILE A 96 -31.99 -3.16 27.46
C ILE A 96 -30.67 -2.99 26.72
N TYR A 97 -30.19 -4.07 26.11
CA TYR A 97 -28.95 -4.13 25.32
C TYR A 97 -29.23 -4.03 23.82
N LEU A 98 -28.20 -3.69 23.04
CA LEU A 98 -28.30 -3.54 21.58
C LEU A 98 -28.80 -4.82 20.90
N GLU A 99 -28.44 -5.99 21.42
CA GLU A 99 -28.97 -7.29 20.95
C GLU A 99 -30.49 -7.43 21.08
N ASP A 100 -31.10 -6.91 22.15
CA ASP A 100 -32.54 -7.04 22.42
C ASP A 100 -33.43 -6.29 21.42
N LYS A 101 -32.83 -5.42 20.60
CA LYS A 101 -33.52 -4.59 19.59
C LYS A 101 -33.21 -4.99 18.17
N LEU A 102 -32.31 -5.95 17.95
CA LEU A 102 -32.04 -6.47 16.62
C LEU A 102 -33.14 -7.47 16.25
N SER A 103 -33.84 -7.20 15.15
CA SER A 103 -34.67 -8.23 14.51
C SER A 103 -33.78 -9.18 13.71
N ASP A 104 -34.14 -10.47 13.66
CA ASP A 104 -33.38 -11.54 13.02
C ASP A 104 -33.38 -11.46 11.47
N ASP A 105 -33.77 -10.31 10.92
CA ASP A 105 -34.07 -10.12 9.50
C ASP A 105 -32.86 -9.58 8.69
N GLY A 106 -31.86 -9.02 9.39
CA GLY A 106 -30.75 -8.31 8.75
C GLY A 106 -29.82 -9.19 7.90
N GLU A 107 -29.59 -10.43 8.32
CA GLU A 107 -28.74 -11.38 7.59
C GLU A 107 -29.46 -11.93 6.35
N CYS A 108 -30.77 -12.20 6.44
CA CYS A 108 -31.59 -12.59 5.30
C CYS A 108 -31.65 -11.48 4.24
N ILE A 109 -31.83 -10.21 4.65
CA ILE A 109 -31.87 -9.08 3.71
C ILE A 109 -30.53 -8.92 2.98
N ARG A 110 -29.40 -8.96 3.70
CA ARG A 110 -28.07 -8.84 3.09
C ARG A 110 -27.77 -9.98 2.10
N MET A 111 -28.13 -11.23 2.45
CA MET A 111 -27.99 -12.37 1.54
C MET A 111 -28.83 -12.22 0.27
N ILE A 112 -30.06 -11.68 0.40
CA ILE A 112 -30.93 -11.39 -0.75
C ILE A 112 -30.32 -10.30 -1.62
N GLU A 113 -29.82 -9.21 -1.03
CA GLU A 113 -29.15 -8.13 -1.74
C GLU A 113 -27.91 -8.62 -2.51
N GLU A 114 -27.05 -9.40 -1.86
CA GLU A 114 -25.87 -10.01 -2.49
C GLU A 114 -26.27 -10.95 -3.64
N ALA A 115 -27.30 -11.78 -3.46
CA ALA A 115 -27.80 -12.66 -4.49
C ALA A 115 -28.36 -11.88 -5.70
N LEU A 116 -29.06 -10.77 -5.44
CA LEU A 116 -29.58 -9.88 -6.49
C LEU A 116 -28.43 -9.19 -7.26
N VAL A 117 -27.39 -8.73 -6.57
CA VAL A 117 -26.20 -8.14 -7.19
C VAL A 117 -25.46 -9.16 -8.04
N ILE A 118 -25.21 -10.37 -7.54
CA ILE A 118 -24.58 -11.46 -8.31
C ILE A 118 -25.41 -11.80 -9.54
N LYS A 119 -26.74 -11.86 -9.41
CA LYS A 119 -27.66 -12.12 -10.52
C LYS A 119 -27.58 -11.02 -11.58
N ALA A 120 -27.51 -9.75 -11.18
CA ALA A 120 -27.33 -8.63 -12.08
C ALA A 120 -26.00 -8.73 -12.85
N TYR A 121 -24.89 -9.02 -12.17
CA TYR A 121 -23.59 -9.22 -12.85
C TYR A 121 -23.60 -10.41 -13.80
N LYS A 122 -24.23 -11.54 -13.44
CA LYS A 122 -24.36 -12.69 -14.35
C LYS A 122 -25.14 -12.32 -15.61
N LYS A 123 -26.21 -11.54 -15.48
CA LYS A 123 -27.00 -11.03 -16.61
C LYS A 123 -26.17 -10.10 -17.50
N GLU A 124 -25.40 -9.18 -16.92
CA GLU A 124 -24.49 -8.31 -17.67
C GLU A 124 -23.44 -9.11 -18.45
N ILE A 125 -22.90 -10.18 -17.86
CA ILE A 125 -21.98 -11.09 -18.54
C ILE A 125 -22.65 -11.77 -19.73
N ASP A 126 -23.90 -12.23 -19.56
CA ASP A 126 -24.69 -12.84 -20.63
C ASP A 126 -24.95 -11.89 -21.80
N LEU A 127 -25.16 -10.61 -21.52
CA LEU A 127 -25.36 -9.60 -22.55
C LEU A 127 -24.07 -9.20 -23.28
N CYS A 128 -22.92 -9.24 -22.59
CA CYS A 128 -21.65 -8.76 -23.15
C CYS A 128 -20.80 -9.85 -23.81
N ILE A 129 -20.91 -11.10 -23.33
CA ILE A 129 -20.08 -12.23 -23.74
C ILE A 129 -20.96 -13.29 -24.39
N TYR A 130 -21.06 -13.21 -25.71
CA TYR A 130 -21.90 -14.10 -26.53
C TYR A 130 -21.33 -15.50 -26.73
N GLU A 131 -20.00 -15.65 -26.76
CA GLU A 131 -19.37 -16.96 -26.93
C GLU A 131 -19.58 -17.81 -25.68
N GLN A 132 -20.32 -18.90 -25.81
CA GLN A 132 -20.79 -19.73 -24.69
C GLN A 132 -19.65 -20.20 -23.78
N LEU A 133 -18.55 -20.70 -24.37
CA LEU A 133 -17.39 -21.15 -23.62
C LEU A 133 -16.77 -20.00 -22.81
N HIS A 134 -16.61 -18.83 -23.44
CA HIS A 134 -16.06 -17.66 -22.78
C HIS A 134 -16.96 -17.18 -21.65
N ASN A 135 -18.28 -17.17 -21.87
CA ASN A 135 -19.27 -16.79 -20.88
C ASN A 135 -19.19 -17.67 -19.62
N CYS A 136 -19.28 -18.99 -19.82
CA CYS A 136 -19.21 -19.98 -18.74
C CYS A 136 -17.91 -19.86 -17.94
N VAL A 137 -16.76 -19.87 -18.64
CA VAL A 137 -15.44 -19.74 -18.00
C VAL A 137 -15.32 -18.43 -17.23
N THR A 138 -15.85 -17.32 -17.78
CA THR A 138 -15.81 -16.00 -17.12
C THR A 138 -16.61 -15.99 -15.83
N LYS A 139 -17.82 -16.57 -15.82
CA LYS A 139 -18.65 -16.69 -14.61
C LYS A 139 -17.95 -17.52 -13.53
N VAL A 140 -17.37 -18.66 -13.91
CA VAL A 140 -16.62 -19.49 -12.95
C VAL A 140 -15.41 -18.74 -12.39
N CYS A 141 -14.68 -18.00 -13.23
CA CYS A 141 -13.54 -17.19 -12.78
C CYS A 141 -13.91 -16.04 -11.84
N LEU A 142 -15.14 -15.53 -11.90
CA LEU A 142 -15.59 -14.37 -11.11
C LEU A 142 -16.32 -14.76 -9.82
N PHE A 143 -17.05 -15.86 -9.83
CA PHE A 143 -17.96 -16.23 -8.75
C PHE A 143 -17.56 -17.51 -8.00
N THR A 144 -16.37 -18.04 -8.27
CA THR A 144 -15.84 -19.22 -7.57
C THR A 144 -14.34 -19.05 -7.31
N ASP A 145 -13.83 -19.76 -6.29
CA ASP A 145 -12.40 -19.78 -5.95
C ASP A 145 -11.63 -20.91 -6.67
N LEU A 146 -12.17 -21.44 -7.77
CA LEU A 146 -11.51 -22.50 -8.52
C LEU A 146 -10.22 -21.99 -9.18
N SER A 147 -9.13 -22.72 -8.97
CA SER A 147 -7.87 -22.48 -9.69
C SER A 147 -8.06 -22.60 -11.20
N MET A 148 -7.30 -21.84 -11.99
CA MET A 148 -7.36 -21.92 -13.46
C MET A 148 -7.09 -23.32 -14.00
N ASP A 149 -6.28 -24.13 -13.32
CA ASP A 149 -6.02 -25.52 -13.72
C ASP A 149 -7.29 -26.37 -13.60
N ARG A 150 -8.00 -26.28 -12.47
CA ARG A 150 -9.31 -26.95 -12.27
C ARG A 150 -10.38 -26.47 -13.25
N ILE A 151 -10.43 -25.17 -13.54
CA ILE A 151 -11.35 -24.61 -14.55
C ILE A 151 -11.00 -25.18 -15.93
N GLY A 152 -9.71 -25.28 -16.25
CA GLY A 152 -9.23 -25.89 -17.48
C GLY A 152 -9.70 -27.32 -17.64
N SER A 153 -9.52 -28.15 -16.59
CA SER A 153 -10.02 -29.52 -16.56
C SER A 153 -11.54 -29.60 -16.72
N MET A 154 -12.31 -28.74 -16.05
CA MET A 154 -13.78 -28.73 -16.11
C MET A 154 -14.32 -28.47 -17.53
N TYR A 155 -13.62 -27.65 -18.31
CA TYR A 155 -14.02 -27.29 -19.67
C TYR A 155 -13.16 -27.94 -20.77
N ASN A 156 -12.29 -28.90 -20.40
CA ASN A 156 -11.35 -29.56 -21.30
C ASN A 156 -10.50 -28.59 -22.14
N ILE A 157 -9.95 -27.55 -21.48
CA ILE A 157 -9.08 -26.55 -22.09
C ILE A 157 -7.80 -26.37 -21.27
N SER A 158 -6.74 -25.86 -21.89
CA SER A 158 -5.50 -25.56 -21.17
C SER A 158 -5.67 -24.39 -20.20
N LYS A 159 -4.88 -24.38 -19.12
CA LYS A 159 -4.75 -23.24 -18.19
C LYS A 159 -4.46 -21.92 -18.93
N GLY A 160 -3.60 -21.99 -19.95
CA GLY A 160 -3.27 -20.83 -20.79
C GLY A 160 -4.49 -20.29 -21.53
N LYS A 161 -5.35 -21.17 -22.05
CA LYS A 161 -6.61 -20.76 -22.68
C LYS A 161 -7.57 -20.14 -21.67
N VAL A 162 -7.70 -20.69 -20.46
CA VAL A 162 -8.49 -20.08 -19.36
C VAL A 162 -8.04 -18.65 -19.08
N ARG A 163 -6.72 -18.42 -18.96
CA ARG A 163 -6.14 -17.09 -18.75
C ARG A 163 -6.49 -16.13 -19.89
N GLN A 164 -6.31 -16.55 -21.14
CA GLN A 164 -6.65 -15.73 -22.31
C GLN A 164 -8.13 -15.35 -22.34
N ILE A 165 -9.02 -16.32 -22.05
CA ILE A 165 -10.46 -16.08 -21.96
C ILE A 165 -10.74 -15.03 -20.88
N LYS A 166 -10.21 -15.22 -19.67
CA LYS A 166 -10.39 -14.29 -18.55
C LYS A 166 -9.97 -12.86 -18.92
N GLU A 167 -8.77 -12.69 -19.47
CA GLU A 167 -8.23 -11.37 -19.83
C GLU A 167 -9.09 -10.69 -20.92
N LYS A 168 -9.46 -11.42 -21.98
CA LYS A 168 -10.31 -10.90 -23.07
C LYS A 168 -11.72 -10.56 -22.59
N SER A 169 -12.31 -11.42 -21.77
CA SER A 169 -13.64 -11.22 -21.19
C SER A 169 -13.66 -10.00 -20.26
N TYR A 170 -12.67 -9.84 -19.39
CA TYR A 170 -12.61 -8.70 -18.48
C TYR A 170 -12.44 -7.38 -19.23
N LYS A 171 -11.62 -7.36 -20.28
CA LYS A 171 -11.52 -6.20 -21.18
C LYS A 171 -12.88 -5.89 -21.81
N THR A 172 -13.54 -6.91 -22.36
CA THR A 172 -14.85 -6.78 -23.02
C THR A 172 -15.91 -6.24 -22.05
N LEU A 173 -15.96 -6.75 -20.81
CA LEU A 173 -16.92 -6.31 -19.80
C LEU A 173 -16.69 -4.85 -19.40
N ARG A 174 -15.42 -4.42 -19.25
CA ARG A 174 -15.10 -3.00 -18.96
C ARG A 174 -15.45 -2.06 -20.11
N GLU A 175 -15.41 -2.55 -21.35
CA GLU A 175 -15.73 -1.73 -22.52
C GLU A 175 -17.24 -1.68 -22.79
N LYS A 176 -17.93 -2.81 -22.66
CA LYS A 176 -19.31 -2.99 -23.12
C LYS A 176 -20.37 -2.91 -22.04
N SER A 177 -20.10 -3.30 -20.80
CA SER A 177 -21.07 -3.20 -19.71
C SER A 177 -20.95 -1.84 -19.03
N PRO A 178 -21.97 -0.95 -19.13
CA PRO A 178 -21.92 0.36 -18.46
C PRO A 178 -21.81 0.21 -16.94
N MET A 179 -22.48 -0.80 -16.37
CA MET A 179 -22.48 -1.09 -14.94
C MET A 179 -21.08 -1.50 -14.46
N ILE A 180 -20.45 -2.47 -15.14
CA ILE A 180 -19.10 -2.94 -14.78
C ILE A 180 -18.07 -1.84 -15.04
N ARG A 181 -18.21 -1.09 -16.14
CA ARG A 181 -17.34 0.05 -16.44
C ARG A 181 -17.38 1.10 -15.35
N ALA A 182 -18.58 1.50 -14.91
CA ALA A 182 -18.75 2.50 -13.85
C ALA A 182 -18.08 2.04 -12.55
N LYS A 183 -18.30 0.79 -12.14
CA LYS A 183 -17.67 0.23 -10.93
C LYS A 183 -16.15 0.09 -11.06
N TYR A 184 -15.66 -0.26 -12.25
CA TYR A 184 -14.22 -0.30 -12.51
C TYR A 184 -13.58 1.09 -12.40
N LEU A 185 -14.22 2.12 -12.97
CA LEU A 185 -13.72 3.49 -12.86
C LEU A 185 -13.71 3.98 -11.41
N GLU A 186 -14.76 3.70 -10.64
CA GLU A 186 -14.83 4.00 -9.21
C GLU A 186 -13.65 3.36 -8.45
N TYR A 187 -13.33 2.09 -8.75
CA TYR A 187 -12.18 1.40 -8.16
C TYR A 187 -10.84 2.04 -8.56
N ILE A 188 -10.67 2.40 -9.84
CA ILE A 188 -9.45 3.08 -10.31
C ILE A 188 -9.28 4.42 -9.59
N GLU A 189 -10.35 5.19 -9.44
CA GLU A 189 -10.30 6.47 -8.69
C GLU A 189 -9.90 6.27 -7.23
N GLN A 190 -10.36 5.21 -6.56
CA GLN A 190 -9.93 4.89 -5.20
C GLN A 190 -8.44 4.53 -5.13
N LEU A 191 -7.92 3.82 -6.14
CA LEU A 191 -6.48 3.52 -6.23
C LEU A 191 -5.66 4.80 -6.47
N GLU A 192 -6.09 5.66 -7.40
CA GLU A 192 -5.47 6.96 -7.66
C GLU A 192 -5.46 7.83 -6.41
N GLU A 193 -6.58 7.93 -5.70
CA GLU A 193 -6.70 8.68 -4.44
C GLU A 193 -5.73 8.16 -3.38
N LYS A 194 -5.66 6.83 -3.20
CA LYS A 194 -4.70 6.21 -2.27
C LYS A 194 -3.26 6.49 -2.67
N TYR A 195 -2.96 6.44 -3.97
CA TYR A 195 -1.64 6.71 -4.52
C TYR A 195 -1.20 8.15 -4.22
N ILE A 196 -2.06 9.13 -4.52
CA ILE A 196 -1.80 10.55 -4.27
C ILE A 196 -1.54 10.79 -2.78
N ARG A 197 -2.40 10.27 -1.89
CA ARG A 197 -2.22 10.42 -0.44
C ARG A 197 -0.89 9.85 0.05
N ASN A 198 -0.50 8.68 -0.47
CA ASN A 198 0.77 8.05 -0.10
C ASN A 198 1.97 8.87 -0.59
N MET A 199 1.95 9.29 -1.86
CA MET A 199 3.01 10.11 -2.46
C MET A 199 3.15 11.46 -1.74
N TYR A 200 2.03 12.11 -1.43
CA TYR A 200 2.03 13.37 -0.69
C TYR A 200 2.62 13.22 0.72
N SER A 201 2.39 12.06 1.35
CA SER A 201 2.97 11.77 2.67
C SER A 201 4.47 11.45 2.60
N ASN A 202 4.94 10.86 1.49
CA ASN A 202 6.32 10.40 1.32
C ASN A 202 6.88 10.76 -0.08
N PRO A 203 7.19 12.05 -0.34
CA PRO A 203 7.57 12.53 -1.66
C PRO A 203 9.03 12.23 -2.07
N GLU A 204 9.79 11.43 -1.30
CA GLU A 204 11.19 11.10 -1.60
C GLU A 204 11.36 10.29 -2.90
N HIS A 205 10.31 9.60 -3.35
CA HIS A 205 10.34 8.69 -4.50
C HIS A 205 9.22 8.98 -5.50
N ILE A 206 8.90 10.27 -5.71
CA ILE A 206 7.85 10.66 -6.64
C ILE A 206 8.20 10.12 -8.04
N ILE A 207 7.35 9.24 -8.54
CA ILE A 207 7.26 8.90 -9.95
C ILE A 207 5.82 9.24 -10.32
N MET A 208 5.55 10.44 -10.84
CA MET A 208 4.17 10.79 -11.16
C MET A 208 3.62 9.89 -12.27
N SER A 209 2.64 9.06 -11.90
CA SER A 209 1.83 8.33 -12.87
C SER A 209 0.73 9.26 -13.41
N LYS A 210 0.38 9.11 -14.69
CA LYS A 210 -0.70 9.88 -15.32
C LYS A 210 -2.02 9.69 -14.57
N ILE A 211 -2.49 10.73 -13.87
CA ILE A 211 -3.82 10.74 -13.25
C ILE A 211 -4.87 10.84 -14.35
N THR A 212 -5.82 9.92 -14.35
CA THR A 212 -6.80 9.79 -15.43
C THR A 212 -8.16 10.41 -15.10
N SER A 213 -8.56 10.45 -13.82
CA SER A 213 -9.85 11.03 -13.42
C SER A 213 -9.80 12.55 -13.20
N GLU A 214 -10.65 13.28 -13.93
CA GLU A 214 -10.83 14.72 -13.76
C GLU A 214 -11.36 15.08 -12.36
N ARG A 215 -12.21 14.23 -11.80
CA ARG A 215 -12.75 14.40 -10.44
C ARG A 215 -11.63 14.33 -9.40
N ILE A 216 -10.73 13.35 -9.52
CA ILE A 216 -9.57 13.19 -8.62
C ILE A 216 -8.58 14.34 -8.80
N LYS A 217 -8.31 14.76 -10.04
CA LYS A 217 -7.47 15.92 -10.33
C LYS A 217 -7.99 17.18 -9.65
N ASN A 218 -9.29 17.43 -9.74
CA ASN A 218 -9.90 18.61 -9.11
C ASN A 218 -9.91 18.52 -7.59
N LYS A 219 -10.19 17.33 -7.03
CA LYS A 219 -10.21 17.12 -5.57
C LYS A 219 -8.83 17.32 -4.92
N TYR A 220 -7.76 16.86 -5.58
CA TYR A 220 -6.39 16.89 -5.06
C TYR A 220 -5.49 17.88 -5.82
N LYS A 221 -6.08 18.95 -6.37
CA LYS A 221 -5.39 19.87 -7.27
C LYS A 221 -4.11 20.43 -6.64
N ILE A 222 -4.19 20.85 -5.37
CA ILE A 222 -3.07 21.45 -4.64
C ILE A 222 -1.98 20.41 -4.38
N GLU A 223 -2.35 19.23 -3.87
CA GLU A 223 -1.40 18.15 -3.57
C GLU A 223 -0.68 17.68 -4.84
N ILE A 224 -1.40 17.54 -5.95
CA ILE A 224 -0.83 17.19 -7.25
C ILE A 224 0.14 18.29 -7.71
N SER A 225 -0.22 19.57 -7.57
CA SER A 225 0.66 20.67 -7.93
C SER A 225 1.94 20.71 -7.09
N ILE A 226 1.85 20.47 -5.78
CA ILE A 226 3.01 20.34 -4.90
C ILE A 226 3.88 19.17 -5.32
N LEU A 227 3.30 18.00 -5.60
CA LEU A 227 4.04 16.81 -6.04
C LEU A 227 4.77 17.05 -7.36
N ASN A 228 4.12 17.70 -8.33
CA ASN A 228 4.75 18.06 -9.60
C ASN A 228 5.91 19.02 -9.39
N PHE A 229 5.73 20.04 -8.54
CA PHE A 229 6.81 20.96 -8.16
C PHE A 229 8.00 20.20 -7.55
N ILE A 230 7.77 19.35 -6.53
CA ILE A 230 8.84 18.59 -5.88
C ILE A 230 9.59 17.75 -6.91
N GLN A 231 8.86 17.06 -7.80
CA GLN A 231 9.48 16.26 -8.84
C GLN A 231 10.36 17.12 -9.76
N GLU A 232 9.84 18.25 -10.24
CA GLU A 232 10.57 19.17 -11.12
C GLU A 232 11.88 19.67 -10.48
N ILE A 233 11.83 20.14 -9.24
CA ILE A 233 13.04 20.68 -8.58
C ILE A 233 14.02 19.58 -8.19
N PHE A 234 13.56 18.36 -7.90
CA PHE A 234 14.43 17.23 -7.52
C PHE A 234 15.08 16.56 -8.72
N ASP A 235 14.34 16.41 -9.82
CA ASP A 235 14.87 15.92 -11.10
C ASP A 235 15.99 16.87 -11.55
N PHE A 236 15.80 18.19 -11.46
CA PHE A 236 16.87 19.16 -11.74
C PHE A 236 18.11 18.99 -10.84
N LEU A 237 17.91 18.73 -9.55
CA LEU A 237 19.01 18.59 -8.60
C LEU A 237 19.83 17.30 -8.84
N ASP A 238 19.20 16.26 -9.38
CA ASP A 238 19.84 14.97 -9.70
C ASP A 238 20.42 14.93 -11.11
N GLU A 239 19.79 15.59 -12.08
CA GLU A 239 20.25 15.64 -13.47
C GLU A 239 21.54 16.46 -13.63
N TYR A 240 22.43 16.02 -14.52
CA TYR A 240 23.67 16.71 -14.84
C TYR A 240 23.47 17.96 -15.73
N SER A 241 22.23 18.42 -15.89
CA SER A 241 21.81 19.54 -16.73
C SER A 241 21.70 20.83 -15.91
N TYR A 242 22.84 21.32 -15.43
CA TYR A 242 22.94 22.51 -14.56
C TYR A 242 22.72 23.86 -15.27
N ASN A 243 22.12 23.87 -16.47
CA ASN A 243 21.94 25.07 -17.29
C ASN A 243 20.63 25.81 -17.03
N ASN A 244 19.76 25.31 -16.13
CA ASN A 244 18.55 26.03 -15.76
C ASN A 244 18.86 27.02 -14.62
N GLU A 245 19.28 28.23 -15.02
CA GLU A 245 19.63 29.30 -14.08
C GLU A 245 18.42 29.72 -13.23
N ASN A 246 17.18 29.53 -13.71
CA ASN A 246 15.98 29.85 -12.94
C ASN A 246 15.82 28.92 -11.74
N ILE A 247 15.92 27.60 -11.93
CA ILE A 247 15.82 26.63 -10.81
C ILE A 247 17.02 26.77 -9.87
N LYS A 248 18.22 27.01 -10.42
CA LYS A 248 19.40 27.30 -9.60
C LYS A 248 19.19 28.55 -8.73
N ASN A 249 18.72 29.65 -9.30
CA ASN A 249 18.40 30.88 -8.55
C ASN A 249 17.33 30.63 -7.49
N PHE A 250 16.32 29.80 -7.78
CA PHE A 250 15.32 29.41 -6.80
C PHE A 250 15.97 28.76 -5.56
N TYR A 251 16.84 27.76 -5.77
CA TYR A 251 17.59 27.12 -4.68
C TYR A 251 18.46 28.10 -3.89
N LEU A 252 19.17 29.00 -4.58
CA LEU A 252 20.19 29.84 -3.96
C LEU A 252 19.65 31.13 -3.33
N LYS A 253 18.51 31.64 -3.79
CA LYS A 253 18.00 32.97 -3.39
C LYS A 253 16.65 32.93 -2.71
N GLN A 254 15.79 31.97 -3.07
CA GLN A 254 14.39 31.98 -2.62
C GLN A 254 14.16 31.07 -1.41
N LEU A 255 14.95 29.99 -1.27
CA LEU A 255 14.75 29.00 -0.20
C LEU A 255 15.41 29.35 1.14
N GLY A 256 15.80 30.60 1.39
CA GLY A 256 16.47 31.01 2.64
C GLY A 256 15.63 30.86 3.91
N SER A 257 14.31 30.76 3.79
CA SER A 257 13.41 30.44 4.91
C SER A 257 13.35 28.94 5.26
N ILE A 258 13.86 28.07 4.38
CA ILE A 258 13.83 26.60 4.49
C ILE A 258 15.23 26.03 4.65
N LEU A 259 16.20 26.59 3.93
CA LEU A 259 17.59 26.17 3.91
C LEU A 259 18.43 27.17 4.71
N THR A 260 19.39 26.66 5.48
CA THR A 260 20.36 27.51 6.17
C THR A 260 21.36 28.08 5.17
N GLU A 261 21.99 29.20 5.52
CA GLU A 261 23.07 29.78 4.71
C GLU A 261 24.18 28.75 4.41
N ARG A 262 24.46 27.86 5.36
CA ARG A 262 25.43 26.77 5.21
C ARG A 262 24.98 25.71 4.21
N ASP A 263 23.69 25.38 4.16
CA ASP A 263 23.16 24.46 3.13
C ASP A 263 23.28 25.08 1.74
N ILE A 264 22.94 26.38 1.62
CA ILE A 264 22.94 27.13 0.37
C ILE A 264 24.36 27.29 -0.16
N ASP A 265 25.31 27.72 0.68
CA ASP A 265 26.72 27.87 0.29
C ASP A 265 27.32 26.53 -0.16
N LEU A 266 27.06 25.46 0.61
CA LEU A 266 27.53 24.13 0.26
C LEU A 266 26.89 23.60 -1.02
N LEU A 267 25.59 23.86 -1.24
CA LEU A 267 24.89 23.50 -2.47
C LEU A 267 25.49 24.24 -3.68
N ASP A 268 25.73 25.54 -3.58
CA ASP A 268 26.37 26.33 -4.63
C ASP A 268 27.78 25.83 -4.95
N ARG A 269 28.64 25.71 -3.93
CA ARG A 269 30.04 25.33 -4.14
C ARG A 269 30.20 23.89 -4.59
N TYR A 270 29.52 22.93 -3.96
CA TYR A 270 29.70 21.51 -4.25
C TYR A 270 28.85 21.03 -5.43
N THR A 271 27.56 21.39 -5.47
CA THR A 271 26.64 20.87 -6.49
C THR A 271 26.70 21.68 -7.79
N PHE A 272 26.62 23.01 -7.71
CA PHE A 272 26.54 23.85 -8.90
C PHE A 272 27.92 24.24 -9.47
N LYS A 273 28.87 24.63 -8.63
CA LYS A 273 30.22 25.08 -9.04
C LYS A 273 31.28 23.97 -9.03
N ARG A 274 31.00 22.82 -8.41
CA ARG A 274 31.88 21.64 -8.36
C ARG A 274 33.27 21.90 -7.76
N HIS A 275 33.32 22.67 -6.69
CA HIS A 275 34.54 22.79 -5.88
C HIS A 275 34.99 21.41 -5.39
N ASP A 276 36.31 21.21 -5.30
CA ASP A 276 36.85 19.95 -4.82
C ASP A 276 36.63 19.77 -3.32
N VAL A 277 36.59 18.50 -2.90
CA VAL A 277 36.30 18.12 -1.52
C VAL A 277 37.36 18.65 -0.56
N ASN A 278 38.64 18.71 -0.94
CA ASN A 278 39.71 19.15 -0.04
C ASN A 278 39.60 20.64 0.28
N THR A 279 39.22 21.45 -0.71
CA THR A 279 38.91 22.87 -0.50
C THR A 279 37.77 23.04 0.50
N LEU A 280 36.67 22.31 0.34
CA LEU A 280 35.53 22.38 1.25
C LEU A 280 35.86 21.90 2.68
N LEU A 281 36.67 20.86 2.81
CA LEU A 281 37.16 20.41 4.13
C LEU A 281 38.02 21.48 4.82
N SER A 282 38.86 22.18 4.03
CA SER A 282 39.70 23.28 4.53
C SER A 282 38.88 24.49 4.97
N ASP A 283 37.75 24.73 4.31
CA ASP A 283 36.76 25.75 4.67
C ASP A 283 35.89 25.37 5.89
N GLY A 284 36.13 24.21 6.51
CA GLY A 284 35.46 23.78 7.74
C GLY A 284 34.15 23.02 7.53
N TYR A 285 33.92 22.48 6.33
CA TYR A 285 32.84 21.52 6.10
C TYR A 285 33.23 20.12 6.55
N ALA A 286 32.31 19.39 7.17
CA ALA A 286 32.52 17.99 7.48
C ALA A 286 32.22 17.10 6.26
N MET A 287 32.93 15.97 6.17
CA MET A 287 32.82 15.06 5.03
C MET A 287 31.38 14.55 4.80
N TYR A 288 30.63 14.30 5.87
CA TYR A 288 29.23 13.89 5.76
C TYR A 288 28.33 15.02 5.23
N GLU A 289 28.61 16.29 5.56
CA GLU A 289 27.84 17.43 5.06
C GLU A 289 27.99 17.54 3.54
N ILE A 290 29.21 17.36 3.04
CA ILE A 290 29.54 17.44 1.62
C ILE A 290 28.79 16.35 0.84
N PHE A 291 28.92 15.09 1.25
CA PHE A 291 28.33 13.97 0.51
C PHE A 291 26.80 13.87 0.66
N ASP A 292 26.24 14.23 1.82
CA ASP A 292 24.81 14.19 2.04
C ASP A 292 24.11 15.53 1.72
N ASN A 293 24.79 16.52 1.12
CA ASN A 293 24.24 17.86 0.87
C ASN A 293 22.89 17.78 0.12
N LYS A 294 22.86 17.15 -1.07
CA LYS A 294 21.63 17.02 -1.89
C LYS A 294 20.51 16.35 -1.11
N ARG A 295 20.84 15.28 -0.37
CA ARG A 295 19.87 14.53 0.44
C ARG A 295 19.32 15.37 1.60
N THR A 296 20.15 16.21 2.21
CA THR A 296 19.78 17.11 3.30
C THR A 296 18.86 18.22 2.79
N VAL A 297 19.21 18.85 1.66
CA VAL A 297 18.39 19.87 0.99
C VAL A 297 17.02 19.29 0.64
N LYS A 298 16.98 18.13 -0.04
CA LYS A 298 15.72 17.44 -0.36
C LYS A 298 14.86 17.18 0.87
N ARG A 299 15.43 16.67 1.96
CA ARG A 299 14.68 16.41 3.20
C ARG A 299 14.08 17.69 3.80
N LYS A 300 14.84 18.79 3.83
CA LYS A 300 14.34 20.09 4.35
C LYS A 300 13.20 20.64 3.50
N ILE A 301 13.29 20.50 2.18
CA ILE A 301 12.22 20.88 1.26
C ILE A 301 10.98 20.01 1.47
N ILE A 302 11.12 18.69 1.61
CA ILE A 302 9.98 17.78 1.87
C ILE A 302 9.27 18.13 3.18
N GLN A 303 10.03 18.42 4.23
CA GLN A 303 9.49 18.82 5.54
C GLN A 303 8.69 20.13 5.47
N ASN A 304 9.01 21.00 4.50
CA ASN A 304 8.40 22.30 4.30
C ASN A 304 7.73 22.43 2.91
N LYS A 305 7.25 21.32 2.35
CA LYS A 305 6.83 21.24 0.93
C LYS A 305 5.72 22.22 0.55
N GLU A 306 4.79 22.48 1.47
CA GLU A 306 3.73 23.46 1.27
C GLU A 306 4.31 24.88 1.13
N LEU A 307 5.17 25.29 2.06
CA LEU A 307 5.85 26.60 2.03
C LEU A 307 6.79 26.71 0.81
N ALA A 308 7.54 25.66 0.51
CA ALA A 308 8.44 25.62 -0.64
C ALA A 308 7.67 25.83 -1.96
N TYR A 309 6.47 25.23 -2.07
CA TYR A 309 5.60 25.39 -3.23
C TYR A 309 5.00 26.80 -3.32
N GLU A 310 4.63 27.42 -2.20
CA GLU A 310 4.16 28.81 -2.18
C GLU A 310 5.23 29.77 -2.68
N ILE A 311 6.46 29.66 -2.15
CA ILE A 311 7.61 30.45 -2.60
C ILE A 311 7.89 30.20 -4.10
N TRP A 312 7.77 28.96 -4.57
CA TRP A 312 7.93 28.62 -5.99
C TRP A 312 6.88 29.29 -6.87
N ARG A 313 5.61 29.30 -6.43
CA ARG A 313 4.55 29.97 -7.20
C ARG A 313 4.78 31.46 -7.30
N GLU A 314 5.10 32.12 -6.20
CA GLU A 314 5.42 33.56 -6.19
C GLU A 314 6.62 33.85 -7.10
N TYR A 315 7.67 33.02 -7.02
CA TYR A 315 8.85 33.14 -7.86
C TYR A 315 8.55 32.98 -9.36
N ILE A 316 7.70 32.03 -9.76
CA ILE A 316 7.32 31.88 -11.18
C ILE A 316 6.43 33.03 -11.64
N GLU A 317 5.53 33.54 -10.81
CA GLU A 317 4.63 34.65 -11.20
C GLU A 317 5.40 35.96 -11.48
N GLU A 318 6.60 36.12 -10.92
CA GLU A 318 7.49 37.26 -11.15
C GLU A 318 8.42 37.13 -12.37
N TYR A 319 8.43 35.98 -13.07
CA TYR A 319 9.33 35.67 -14.20
C TYR A 319 8.60 35.36 -15.51
#